data_AF-A0A816FYM7-F1
#
_entry.id   AF-A0A816FYM7-F1
#
_cell.length_a   1.000
_cell.length_b   1.000
_cell.length_c   1.000
_cell.angle_alpha   90.00
_cell.angle_beta   90.00
_cell.angle_gamma   90.00
#
_symmetry.space_group_name_H-M   'P 1'
#
loop_
_entity.id
_entity.type
_entity.pdbx_description
1 polymer ?
#
loop_
_entity_poly.entity_id
_entity_poly.type
_entity_poly.pdbx_seq_one_letter_code
_entity_poly.pdbx_strand_id
1 'polypeptide(L)'
;IEVDKNKKQIYVETPFVSSCTLELKKKILHLTNKIQPDLDVQFFMKPPPSIQTLYQTKDPIIKHMCSDVVYHIKCIDCNQGYIGKTERQCYRRLIEHGASESIFIDQQQQT
;
A
#
# COMPACT_ATOMS: atom_id res chain seq x y z
N ILE A 1 32.92 3.74 -7.19
CA ILE A 1 32.69 2.52 -6.37
C ILE A 1 32.44 1.41 -7.37
N GLU A 2 33.46 0.61 -7.64
CA GLU A 2 33.36 -0.50 -8.59
C GLU A 2 32.44 -1.57 -8.00
N VAL A 3 31.35 -1.85 -8.70
CA VAL A 3 30.42 -2.92 -8.35
C VAL A 3 30.98 -4.21 -8.95
N ASP A 4 31.45 -5.12 -8.10
CA ASP A 4 31.81 -6.48 -8.48
C ASP A 4 30.58 -7.17 -9.10
N LYS A 5 30.53 -7.24 -10.43
CA LYS A 5 29.37 -7.75 -11.21
C LYS A 5 29.00 -9.22 -10.93
N ASN A 6 29.80 -9.95 -10.16
CA ASN A 6 29.63 -11.39 -9.91
C ASN A 6 29.02 -11.73 -8.54
N LYS A 7 28.82 -10.75 -7.65
CA LYS A 7 28.21 -10.98 -6.33
C LYS A 7 26.73 -10.62 -6.34
N LYS A 8 25.90 -11.45 -5.70
CA LYS A 8 24.47 -11.15 -5.54
C LYS A 8 24.33 -10.01 -4.53
N GLN A 9 23.69 -8.91 -4.92
CA GLN A 9 23.52 -7.75 -4.05
C GLN A 9 22.13 -7.74 -3.42
N ILE A 10 22.08 -7.53 -2.09
CA ILE A 10 20.83 -7.34 -1.33
C ILE A 10 20.91 -6.02 -0.57
N TYR A 11 19.83 -5.25 -0.67
CA TYR A 11 19.65 -3.99 0.01
C TYR A 11 18.72 -4.17 1.21
N VAL A 12 19.18 -3.79 2.41
CA VAL A 12 18.41 -3.91 3.65
C VAL A 12 18.16 -2.52 4.21
N GLU A 13 16.88 -2.12 4.24
CA GLU A 13 16.46 -0.91 4.92
C GLU A 13 16.24 -1.18 6.41
N THR A 14 16.82 -0.35 7.28
CA THR A 14 16.61 -0.47 8.74
C THR A 14 16.43 0.91 9.38
N PRO A 15 15.53 1.08 10.36
CA PRO A 15 15.44 2.33 11.10
C PRO A 15 16.67 2.53 12.01
N PHE A 16 17.28 3.72 11.98
CA PHE A 16 18.34 4.11 12.93
C PHE A 16 17.71 4.47 14.27
N VAL A 17 17.84 3.60 15.26
CA VAL A 17 17.32 3.84 16.62
C VAL A 17 18.45 4.33 17.53
N SER A 18 19.65 3.75 17.43
CA SER A 18 20.84 4.14 18.19
C SER A 18 22.08 3.34 17.74
N SER A 19 23.14 3.33 18.56
CA SER A 19 24.31 2.44 18.43
C SER A 19 23.94 0.96 18.33
N CYS A 20 22.83 0.53 18.93
CA CYS A 20 22.33 -0.85 18.83
C CYS A 20 22.09 -1.27 17.38
N THR A 21 21.57 -0.38 16.53
CA THR A 21 21.34 -0.68 15.11
C THR A 21 22.66 -0.87 14.35
N LEU A 22 23.73 -0.16 14.74
CA LEU A 22 25.07 -0.34 14.16
C LEU A 22 25.68 -1.69 14.56
N GLU A 23 25.47 -2.12 15.81
CA GLU A 23 25.89 -3.45 16.26
C GLU A 23 25.12 -4.56 15.55
N LEU A 24 23.80 -4.39 15.36
CA LEU A 24 22.97 -5.29 14.57
C LEU A 24 23.51 -5.41 13.15
N LYS A 25 23.81 -4.29 12.47
CA LYS A 25 24.43 -4.27 11.14
C LYS A 25 25.73 -5.08 11.11
N LYS A 26 26.62 -4.88 12.08
CA LYS A 26 27.90 -5.63 12.18
C LYS A 26 27.66 -7.13 12.35
N LYS A 27 26.73 -7.51 13.23
CA LYS A 27 26.38 -8.92 13.49
C LYS A 27 25.80 -9.58 12.24
N ILE A 28 24.89 -8.91 11.54
CA ILE A 28 24.29 -9.45 10.31
C ILE A 28 25.34 -9.56 9.20
N LEU A 29 26.21 -8.57 9.01
CA LEU A 29 27.30 -8.64 8.03
C LEU A 29 28.26 -9.80 8.35
N HIS A 30 28.60 -10.00 9.62
CA HIS A 30 29.44 -11.11 10.05
C HIS A 30 28.79 -12.48 9.77
N LEU A 31 27.49 -12.62 10.09
CA LEU A 31 26.73 -13.84 9.80
C LEU A 31 26.60 -14.10 8.29
N THR A 32 26.38 -13.05 7.50
CA THR A 32 26.25 -13.15 6.05
C THR A 32 27.55 -13.61 5.43
N ASN A 33 28.69 -13.01 5.80
CA ASN A 33 30.00 -13.43 5.33
C ASN A 33 30.34 -14.88 5.72
N LYS A 34 29.83 -15.36 6.85
CA LYS A 34 30.05 -16.74 7.31
C LYS A 34 29.20 -17.77 6.53
N ILE A 35 27.96 -17.42 6.20
CA ILE A 35 26.99 -18.34 5.57
C ILE A 35 27.10 -18.29 4.04
N GLN A 36 27.19 -17.09 3.47
CA GLN A 36 27.19 -16.85 2.03
C GLN A 36 28.13 -15.68 1.67
N PRO A 37 29.44 -15.94 1.45
CA PRO A 37 30.44 -14.90 1.15
C PRO A 37 30.24 -14.23 -0.22
N ASP A 38 29.48 -14.87 -1.11
CA ASP A 38 29.17 -14.35 -2.45
C ASP A 38 28.00 -13.33 -2.44
N LEU A 39 27.44 -13.05 -1.26
CA LEU A 39 26.35 -12.12 -1.06
C LEU A 39 26.87 -10.78 -0.50
N ASP A 40 26.65 -9.70 -1.25
CA ASP A 40 26.98 -8.34 -0.82
C ASP A 40 25.72 -7.68 -0.24
N VAL A 41 25.72 -7.49 1.08
CA VAL A 41 24.58 -6.91 1.81
C VAL A 41 24.85 -5.44 2.13
N GLN A 42 24.06 -4.57 1.52
CA GLN A 42 24.15 -3.13 1.69
C GLN A 42 23.04 -2.62 2.62
N PHE A 43 23.45 -2.09 3.77
CA PHE A 43 22.54 -1.50 4.76
C PHE A 43 22.42 -0.01 4.57
N PHE A 44 21.19 0.49 4.53
CA PHE A 44 20.89 1.91 4.57
C PHE A 44 19.91 2.20 5.68
N MET A 45 20.23 3.23 6.45
CA MET A 45 19.54 3.53 7.68
C MET A 45 18.61 4.71 7.46
N LYS A 46 17.31 4.50 7.67
CA LYS A 46 16.30 5.57 7.59
C LYS A 46 15.96 6.06 8.99
N PRO A 47 15.49 7.30 9.15
CA PRO A 47 14.92 7.72 10.42
C PRO A 47 13.75 6.79 10.80
N PRO A 48 13.52 6.53 12.10
CA PRO A 48 12.34 5.79 12.54
C PRO A 48 11.05 6.43 11.99
N PRO A 49 10.07 5.63 11.57
CA PRO A 49 8.80 6.18 11.09
C PRO A 49 8.14 6.99 12.22
N SER A 50 7.55 8.13 11.86
CA SER A 50 6.74 8.90 12.80
C SER A 50 5.45 8.13 13.13
N ILE A 51 4.82 8.44 14.26
CA ILE A 51 3.49 7.90 14.61
C ILE A 51 2.49 8.17 13.48
N GLN A 52 2.57 9.33 12.82
CA GLN A 52 1.75 9.68 11.66
C GLN A 52 1.96 8.74 10.46
N THR A 53 3.15 8.17 10.29
CA THR A 53 3.40 7.20 9.21
C THR A 53 2.83 5.82 9.57
N LEU A 54 2.78 5.49 10.86
CA LEU A 54 2.23 4.23 11.35
C LEU A 54 0.69 4.22 11.37
N TYR A 55 0.07 5.38 11.56
CA TYR A 55 -1.38 5.53 11.63
C TYR A 55 -1.84 6.58 10.63
N GLN A 56 -2.69 6.17 9.69
CA GLN A 56 -3.41 7.13 8.85
C GLN A 56 -4.21 8.07 9.75
N THR A 57 -4.05 9.38 9.58
CA THR A 57 -4.71 10.39 10.42
C THR A 57 -6.23 10.37 10.30
N LYS A 58 -6.76 9.77 9.23
CA LYS A 58 -8.20 9.62 8.95
C LYS A 58 -8.44 8.24 8.38
N ASP A 59 -9.59 7.67 8.71
CA ASP A 59 -10.07 6.44 8.08
C ASP A 59 -10.31 6.68 6.58
N PRO A 60 -9.96 5.73 5.70
CA PRO A 60 -10.27 5.83 4.29
C PRO A 60 -11.78 5.92 4.08
N ILE A 61 -12.22 6.87 3.26
CA ILE A 61 -13.62 7.02 2.91
C ILE A 61 -13.98 5.90 1.93
N ILE A 62 -15.00 5.11 2.27
CA ILE A 62 -15.49 4.03 1.39
C ILE A 62 -16.01 4.65 0.08
N LYS A 63 -15.73 4.02 -1.06
CA LYS A 63 -15.99 4.58 -2.41
C LYS A 63 -17.42 5.09 -2.61
N HIS A 64 -18.43 4.36 -2.13
CA HIS A 64 -19.82 4.79 -2.26
C HIS A 64 -20.18 5.99 -1.34
N MET A 65 -19.38 6.28 -0.32
CA MET A 65 -19.55 7.47 0.53
C MET A 65 -18.86 8.72 -0.04
N CYS A 66 -18.05 8.57 -1.10
CA CYS A 66 -17.40 9.70 -1.76
C CYS A 66 -18.40 10.57 -2.53
N SER A 67 -18.07 11.86 -2.66
CA SER A 67 -18.74 12.86 -3.49
C SER A 67 -17.80 13.33 -4.60
N ASP A 68 -18.33 14.01 -5.62
CA ASP A 68 -17.56 14.46 -6.79
C ASP A 68 -16.87 13.31 -7.53
N VAL A 69 -17.66 12.26 -7.81
CA VAL A 69 -17.18 11.02 -8.43
C VAL A 69 -17.99 10.65 -9.67
N VAL A 70 -17.36 9.87 -10.54
CA VAL A 70 -18.01 9.16 -11.64
C VAL A 70 -18.32 7.73 -11.18
N TYR A 71 -19.54 7.27 -11.41
CA TYR A 71 -19.97 5.92 -11.09
C TYR A 71 -20.54 5.22 -12.33
N HIS A 72 -20.56 3.89 -12.26
CA HIS A 72 -21.07 3.01 -13.31
C HIS A 72 -22.04 2.00 -12.70
N ILE A 73 -23.26 1.94 -13.22
CA ILE A 73 -24.27 0.94 -12.89
C ILE A 73 -24.35 -0.04 -14.06
N LYS A 74 -23.98 -1.30 -13.82
CA LYS A 74 -24.08 -2.35 -14.82
C LYS A 74 -25.46 -3.00 -14.74
N CYS A 75 -26.11 -3.22 -15.89
CA CYS A 75 -27.33 -4.02 -15.93
C CYS A 75 -26.98 -5.49 -15.64
N ILE A 76 -27.84 -6.17 -14.88
CA ILE A 76 -27.65 -7.59 -14.52
C ILE A 76 -27.99 -8.49 -15.72
N ASP A 77 -29.04 -8.12 -16.46
CA ASP A 77 -29.64 -8.95 -17.51
C ASP A 77 -29.02 -8.72 -18.89
N CYS A 78 -28.21 -7.66 -19.06
CA CYS A 78 -27.57 -7.37 -20.33
C CYS A 78 -26.21 -6.67 -20.16
N ASN A 79 -25.41 -6.64 -21.22
CA ASN A 79 -24.09 -6.00 -21.20
C ASN A 79 -24.14 -4.46 -21.36
N GLN A 80 -25.27 -3.84 -21.04
CA GLN A 80 -25.42 -2.39 -21.03
C GLN A 80 -25.13 -1.82 -19.64
N GLY A 81 -24.77 -0.54 -19.59
CA GLY A 81 -24.47 0.13 -18.34
C GLY A 81 -24.73 1.63 -18.42
N TYR A 82 -25.03 2.21 -17.26
CA TYR A 82 -25.23 3.64 -17.08
C TYR A 82 -24.01 4.25 -16.40
N ILE A 83 -23.40 5.25 -17.02
CA ILE A 83 -22.29 6.01 -16.44
C ILE A 83 -22.78 7.41 -16.12
N GLY A 84 -22.58 7.85 -14.88
CA GLY A 84 -23.00 9.16 -14.42
C GLY A 84 -21.93 9.83 -13.57
N LYS A 85 -21.99 11.17 -13.49
CA LYS A 85 -21.21 11.97 -12.53
C LYS A 85 -22.12 12.51 -11.44
N THR A 86 -21.58 12.74 -10.25
CA THR A 86 -22.34 13.37 -9.16
C THR A 86 -21.45 14.19 -8.24
N GLU A 87 -21.93 15.37 -7.87
CA GLU A 87 -21.33 16.22 -6.83
C GLU A 87 -21.80 15.83 -5.41
N ARG A 88 -22.84 14.98 -5.32
CA ARG A 88 -23.39 14.47 -4.05
C ARG A 88 -22.73 13.13 -3.71
N GLN A 89 -23.01 12.61 -2.51
CA GLN A 89 -22.54 11.27 -2.14
C GLN A 89 -23.04 10.21 -3.13
N CYS A 90 -22.11 9.39 -3.61
CA CYS A 90 -22.35 8.37 -4.63
C CYS A 90 -23.46 7.40 -4.23
N TYR A 91 -23.52 7.00 -2.96
CA TYR A 91 -24.55 6.14 -2.38
C TYR A 91 -25.96 6.66 -2.66
N ARG A 92 -26.21 7.94 -2.38
CA ARG A 92 -27.51 8.58 -2.60
C ARG A 92 -27.86 8.59 -4.08
N ARG A 93 -26.88 8.91 -4.93
CA ARG A 93 -27.09 8.95 -6.38
C ARG A 93 -27.35 7.58 -6.99
N LEU A 94 -26.68 6.54 -6.49
CA LEU A 94 -26.88 5.16 -6.92
C LEU A 94 -28.30 4.68 -6.56
N ILE A 95 -28.79 4.97 -5.36
CA ILE A 95 -30.18 4.66 -4.95
C ILE A 95 -31.21 5.42 -5.81
N GLU A 96 -30.99 6.71 -6.07
CA GLU A 96 -31.85 7.50 -6.95
C GLU A 96 -31.99 6.90 -8.36
N HIS A 97 -30.95 6.20 -8.85
CA HIS A 97 -30.94 5.51 -10.14
C HIS A 97 -31.28 4.02 -10.06
N GLY A 98 -31.83 3.56 -8.94
CA GLY A 98 -32.31 2.18 -8.78
C GLY A 98 -31.21 1.14 -8.66
N ALA A 99 -29.99 1.52 -8.27
CA ALA A 99 -28.94 0.57 -7.92
C ALA A 99 -29.38 -0.27 -6.70
N SER A 100 -29.14 -1.58 -6.74
CA SER A 100 -29.44 -2.46 -5.62
C SER A 100 -28.51 -2.20 -4.43
N GLU A 101 -29.01 -2.34 -3.21
CA GLU A 101 -28.22 -2.16 -1.99
C GLU A 101 -27.05 -3.16 -1.87
N SER A 102 -27.13 -4.29 -2.57
CA SER A 102 -26.05 -5.28 -2.65
C SER A 102 -24.74 -4.74 -3.23
N ILE A 103 -24.81 -3.73 -4.11
CA ILE A 103 -23.62 -3.11 -4.73
C ILE A 103 -22.69 -2.47 -3.68
N PHE A 104 -23.24 -2.09 -2.52
CA PHE A 104 -22.48 -1.43 -1.45
C PHE A 104 -21.76 -2.42 -0.52
N ILE A 105 -22.19 -3.68 -0.46
CA ILE A 105 -21.62 -4.73 0.39
C ILE A 105 -20.32 -5.27 -0.24
N ASP A 106 -20.32 -5.45 -1.57
CA ASP A 106 -19.16 -5.98 -2.30
C ASP A 106 -17.94 -5.03 -2.26
N GLN A 107 -18.18 -3.72 -2.10
CA GLN A 107 -17.11 -2.72 -2.02
C GLN A 107 -16.43 -2.67 -0.65
N GLN A 108 -16.99 -3.29 0.40
CA GLN A 108 -16.35 -3.37 1.72
C GLN A 108 -15.30 -4.49 1.82
N GLN A 109 -15.24 -5.40 0.84
CA GLN A 109 -14.31 -6.54 0.83
C GLN A 109 -13.06 -6.32 -0.03
N GLN A 110 -12.90 -5.14 -0.65
CA GLN A 110 -11.77 -4.80 -1.54
C GLN A 110 -10.78 -3.80 -0.94
N THR A 111 -10.83 -3.54 0.37
CA THR A 111 -9.83 -2.74 1.10
C THR A 111 -8.89 -3.62 1.89
#